data_AF-A0A3D3T307-F1
#
_entry.id   AF-A0A3D3T307-F1
#
_cell.length_a   1.000
_cell.length_b   1.000
_cell.length_c   1.000
_cell.angle_alpha   90.00
_cell.angle_beta   90.00
_cell.angle_gamma   90.00
#
_symmetry.space_group_name_H-M   'P 1'
#
loop_
_entity.id
_entity.type
_entity.pdbx_description
1 polymer ?
#
loop_
_entity_poly.entity_id
_entity_poly.type
_entity_poly.pdbx_seq_one_letter_code
_entity_poly.pdbx_strand_id
1 'polypeptide(L)'
;MINQTRHVTEAKPPPQSAPDAANYQTQLQEKISGLKTRFADFDLPVFEVFESPPLNYRLRCEFKVWQQAGQAYYAMYHPGEYKKPYLIEEFPIAATTITRLMEPLLTAVNASDSLRRRLFSIEFLSSLKGEVLITLLYHRPLDEAWEQQARNLAGALGAGR
;
A
#
# COMPACT_ATOMS: atom_id res chain seq x y z
N MET A 1 -36.53 35.98 -2.93
CA MET A 1 -35.44 35.63 -1.99
C MET A 1 -35.66 34.21 -1.52
N ILE A 2 -34.99 33.23 -2.13
CA ILE A 2 -34.97 31.84 -1.63
C ILE A 2 -33.51 31.42 -1.72
N ASN A 3 -32.81 31.49 -0.59
CA ASN A 3 -31.39 31.21 -0.51
C ASN A 3 -31.20 29.69 -0.45
N GLN A 4 -30.62 29.13 -1.50
CA GLN A 4 -30.29 27.71 -1.59
C GLN A 4 -29.17 27.39 -0.59
N THR A 5 -29.50 26.59 0.43
CA THR A 5 -28.52 26.00 1.33
C THR A 5 -27.64 25.05 0.52
N ARG A 6 -26.44 25.53 0.14
CA ARG A 6 -25.37 24.69 -0.39
C ARG A 6 -25.04 23.65 0.67
N HIS A 7 -25.39 22.40 0.41
CA HIS A 7 -24.78 21.27 1.09
C HIS A 7 -23.29 21.30 0.76
N VAL A 8 -22.50 21.92 1.64
CA VAL A 8 -21.06 21.70 1.69
C VAL A 8 -20.91 20.21 2.00
N THR A 9 -20.55 19.44 0.98
CA THR A 9 -20.16 18.05 1.18
C THR A 9 -18.89 18.09 2.02
N GLU A 10 -19.00 17.74 3.30
CA GLU A 10 -17.83 17.52 4.15
C GLU A 10 -16.92 16.53 3.41
N ALA A 11 -15.71 16.96 3.11
CA ALA A 11 -14.68 16.09 2.56
C ALA A 11 -14.50 14.94 3.57
N LYS A 12 -14.77 13.71 3.13
CA LYS A 12 -14.49 12.50 3.91
C LYS A 12 -13.04 12.62 4.40
N PRO A 13 -12.77 12.47 5.71
CA PRO A 13 -11.42 12.62 6.23
C PRO A 13 -10.47 11.72 5.44
N PRO A 14 -9.23 12.18 5.18
CA PRO A 14 -8.26 11.39 4.46
C PRO A 14 -8.15 10.02 5.13
N PRO A 15 -7.99 8.95 4.34
CA PRO A 15 -7.99 7.61 4.89
C PRO A 15 -6.94 7.51 5.99
N GLN A 16 -7.29 6.86 7.10
CA GLN A 16 -6.42 6.58 8.25
C GLN A 16 -5.21 5.66 7.91
N SER A 17 -4.90 5.52 6.62
CA SER A 17 -3.78 4.77 6.05
C SER A 17 -2.69 5.68 5.46
N ALA A 18 -2.89 6.99 5.39
CA ALA A 18 -1.81 7.92 5.07
C ALA A 18 -0.97 8.20 6.34
N PRO A 19 0.35 7.98 6.32
CA PRO A 19 1.20 8.31 7.45
C PRO A 19 1.23 9.83 7.63
N ASP A 20 0.75 10.30 8.78
CA ASP A 20 0.93 11.70 9.16
C ASP A 20 2.29 11.85 9.85
N ALA A 21 3.33 12.04 9.04
CA ALA A 21 4.69 12.21 9.53
C ALA A 21 4.82 13.44 10.45
N ALA A 22 4.04 14.50 10.23
CA ALA A 22 4.06 15.70 11.05
C ALA A 22 3.49 15.43 12.46
N ASN A 23 2.53 14.51 12.56
CA ASN A 23 1.88 14.14 13.82
C ASN A 23 2.48 12.87 14.46
N TYR A 24 3.61 12.37 13.96
CA TYR A 24 4.25 11.14 14.45
C TYR A 24 4.48 11.16 15.97
N GLN A 25 5.03 12.26 16.49
CA GLN A 25 5.36 12.35 17.91
C GLN A 25 4.12 12.29 18.79
N THR A 26 3.03 12.95 18.40
CA THR A 26 1.75 12.89 19.13
C THR A 26 1.22 11.47 19.15
N GLN A 27 1.19 10.79 18.00
CA GLN A 27 0.73 9.39 17.91
C GLN A 27 1.57 8.44 18.77
N LEU A 28 2.89 8.69 18.86
CA LEU A 28 3.78 7.92 19.72
C LEU A 28 3.45 8.16 21.21
N GLN A 29 3.26 9.42 21.62
CA GLN A 29 2.89 9.75 22.99
C GLN A 29 1.51 9.21 23.39
N GLU A 30 0.54 9.21 22.46
CA GLU A 30 -0.78 8.60 22.66
C GLU A 30 -0.67 7.09 22.90
N LYS A 31 0.16 6.38 22.11
CA LYS A 31 0.43 4.95 22.32
C LYS A 31 1.09 4.68 23.67
N ILE A 32 2.09 5.48 24.04
CA ILE A 32 2.79 5.36 25.34
C ILE A 32 1.80 5.58 26.48
N SER A 33 0.98 6.63 26.40
CA SER A 33 -0.01 6.97 27.42
C SER A 33 -1.09 5.88 27.53
N GLY A 34 -1.57 5.36 26.40
CA GLY A 34 -2.51 4.23 26.36
C GLY A 34 -1.95 2.97 27.01
N LEU A 35 -0.67 2.66 26.80
CA LEU A 35 0.01 1.55 27.47
C LEU A 35 0.12 1.77 28.98
N LYS A 36 0.53 2.97 29.43
CA LYS A 36 0.60 3.30 30.87
C LYS A 36 -0.75 3.10 31.55
N THR A 37 -1.84 3.57 30.93
CA THR A 37 -3.19 3.40 31.45
C THR A 37 -3.61 1.93 31.48
N ARG A 38 -3.33 1.17 30.41
CA ARG A 38 -3.75 -0.24 30.29
C ARG A 38 -3.09 -1.16 31.32
N PHE A 39 -1.89 -0.80 31.78
CA PHE A 39 -1.10 -1.58 32.71
C PHE A 39 -0.95 -0.91 34.08
N ALA A 40 -1.82 0.03 34.43
CA ALA A 40 -1.74 0.81 35.67
C ALA A 40 -1.80 -0.05 36.95
N ASP A 41 -2.40 -1.25 36.87
CA ASP A 41 -2.51 -2.19 38.00
C ASP A 41 -1.20 -2.97 38.27
N PHE A 42 -0.17 -2.79 37.45
CA PHE A 42 1.12 -3.46 37.57
C PHE A 42 2.24 -2.47 37.90
N ASP A 43 3.24 -2.92 38.66
CA ASP A 43 4.48 -2.18 38.84
C ASP A 43 5.34 -2.31 37.57
N LEU A 44 5.27 -1.30 36.71
CA LEU A 44 5.98 -1.29 35.43
C LEU A 44 7.31 -0.55 35.54
N PRO A 45 8.39 -1.05 34.92
CA PRO A 45 9.60 -0.27 34.73
C PRO A 45 9.34 0.92 33.80
N VAL A 46 10.27 1.86 33.77
CA VAL A 46 10.27 2.92 32.76
C VAL A 46 10.35 2.28 31.37
N PHE A 47 9.44 2.66 30.47
CA PHE A 47 9.44 2.16 29.11
C PHE A 47 10.66 2.66 28.33
N GLU A 48 11.40 1.71 27.77
CA GLU A 48 12.32 1.98 26.67
C GLU A 48 11.52 2.11 25.37
N VAL A 49 11.76 3.19 24.61
CA VAL A 49 10.99 3.52 23.41
C VAL A 49 11.90 3.43 22.20
N PHE A 50 11.53 2.57 21.25
CA PHE A 50 12.20 2.42 19.97
C PHE A 50 11.33 3.00 18.86
N GLU A 51 11.73 4.16 18.34
CA GLU A 51 11.00 4.87 17.30
C GLU A 51 11.25 4.24 15.92
N SER A 52 10.18 4.09 15.13
CA SER A 52 10.32 3.83 13.70
C SER A 52 10.49 5.14 12.94
N PRO A 53 11.15 5.12 11.77
CA PRO A 53 11.00 6.21 10.83
C PRO A 53 9.50 6.47 10.54
N PRO A 54 9.07 7.72 10.37
CA PRO A 54 7.66 8.04 10.11
C PRO A 54 7.19 7.62 8.71
N LEU A 55 8.12 7.46 7.77
CA LEU A 55 7.91 7.08 6.36
C LEU A 55 8.87 5.96 5.96
N ASN A 56 8.60 5.30 4.83
CA ASN A 56 9.47 4.29 4.22
C ASN A 56 9.85 3.09 5.10
N TYR A 57 9.15 2.84 6.21
CA TYR A 57 9.48 1.77 7.16
C TYR A 57 8.89 0.41 6.79
N ARG A 58 7.92 0.36 5.86
CA ARG A 58 7.18 -0.86 5.54
C ARG A 58 7.86 -1.63 4.40
N LEU A 59 8.47 -2.76 4.74
CA LEU A 59 9.19 -3.62 3.80
C LEU A 59 8.29 -4.61 3.04
N ARG A 60 7.04 -4.82 3.49
CA ARG A 60 6.05 -5.70 2.83
C ARG A 60 4.73 -4.98 2.58
N CYS A 61 4.27 -5.04 1.33
CA CYS A 61 3.01 -4.44 0.90
C CYS A 61 2.20 -5.45 0.10
N GLU A 62 0.91 -5.53 0.37
CA GLU A 62 -0.05 -6.28 -0.45
C GLU A 62 -1.07 -5.27 -0.95
N PHE A 63 -1.25 -5.22 -2.27
CA PHE A 63 -2.27 -4.43 -2.91
C PHE A 63 -3.24 -5.37 -3.62
N LYS A 64 -4.54 -5.05 -3.55
CA LYS A 64 -5.49 -5.62 -4.49
C LYS A 64 -5.38 -4.90 -5.81
N VAL A 65 -5.73 -5.59 -6.90
CA VAL A 65 -5.78 -5.00 -8.22
C VAL A 65 -7.23 -4.76 -8.60
N TRP A 66 -7.59 -3.49 -8.71
CA TRP A 66 -8.89 -3.07 -9.20
C TRP A 66 -8.82 -2.85 -10.71
N GLN A 67 -9.81 -3.37 -11.45
CA GLN A 67 -9.89 -3.22 -12.90
C GLN A 67 -11.06 -2.29 -13.23
N GLN A 68 -10.78 -1.22 -13.96
CA GLN A 68 -11.80 -0.27 -14.41
C GLN A 68 -11.44 0.25 -15.80
N ALA A 69 -12.44 0.31 -16.69
CA ALA A 69 -12.27 0.83 -18.06
C ALA A 69 -11.10 0.20 -18.85
N GLY A 70 -10.78 -1.07 -18.57
CA GLY A 70 -9.66 -1.74 -19.20
C GLY A 70 -8.30 -1.29 -18.67
N GLN A 71 -8.20 -0.79 -17.45
CA GLN A 71 -6.95 -0.51 -16.75
C GLN A 71 -6.96 -1.11 -15.34
N ALA A 72 -5.79 -1.53 -14.89
CA ALA A 72 -5.50 -2.02 -13.55
C ALA A 72 -4.97 -0.87 -12.67
N TYR A 73 -5.41 -0.85 -11.42
CA TYR A 73 -5.01 0.09 -10.38
C TYR A 73 -4.69 -0.67 -9.10
N TYR A 74 -3.72 -0.17 -8.33
CA TYR A 74 -3.57 -0.61 -6.94
C TYR A 74 -4.77 -0.15 -6.12
N ALA A 75 -5.22 -1.00 -5.21
CA ALA A 75 -6.35 -0.73 -4.36
C ALA A 75 -6.19 -1.34 -2.98
N MET A 76 -6.81 -0.68 -2.00
CA MET A 76 -7.00 -1.18 -0.64
C MET A 76 -8.46 -1.03 -0.22
N TYR A 77 -8.83 -1.69 0.88
CA TYR A 77 -10.15 -1.59 1.50
C TYR A 77 -10.04 -0.93 2.87
N HIS A 78 -11.08 -0.20 3.27
CA HIS A 78 -11.19 0.22 4.66
C HIS A 78 -11.52 -0.98 5.56
N PRO A 79 -11.05 -0.99 6.81
CA PRO A 79 -11.49 -1.98 7.79
C PRO A 79 -13.02 -2.00 7.87
N GLY A 80 -13.63 -3.18 7.66
CA GLY A 80 -15.09 -3.36 7.69
C GLY A 80 -15.83 -3.01 6.38
N GLU A 81 -15.18 -2.39 5.39
CA GLU A 81 -15.78 -2.10 4.08
C GLU A 81 -15.25 -3.03 2.99
N TYR A 82 -15.90 -4.18 2.82
CA TYR A 82 -15.60 -5.08 1.70
C TYR A 82 -16.25 -4.56 0.41
N LYS A 83 -15.55 -4.68 -0.73
CA LYS A 83 -16.01 -4.31 -2.09
C LYS A 83 -16.09 -2.83 -2.44
N LYS A 84 -15.67 -1.92 -1.54
CA LYS A 84 -15.46 -0.50 -1.87
C LYS A 84 -13.97 -0.18 -1.86
N PRO A 85 -13.24 -0.47 -2.95
CA PRO A 85 -11.82 -0.17 -3.00
C PRO A 85 -11.60 1.33 -3.06
N TYR A 86 -10.55 1.82 -2.41
CA TYR A 86 -9.96 3.11 -2.74
C TYR A 86 -8.66 2.87 -3.50
N LEU A 87 -8.44 3.70 -4.53
CA LEU A 87 -7.28 3.59 -5.39
C LEU A 87 -6.05 4.15 -4.69
N ILE A 88 -4.91 3.49 -4.91
CA ILE A 88 -3.61 3.89 -4.39
C ILE A 88 -2.76 4.34 -5.57
N GLU A 89 -2.43 5.63 -5.58
CA GLU A 89 -1.44 6.20 -6.49
C GLU A 89 -0.07 6.22 -5.82
N GLU A 90 -0.03 6.66 -4.56
CA GLU A 90 1.18 6.73 -3.75
C GLU A 90 1.03 5.94 -2.45
N PHE A 91 2.15 5.39 -1.97
CA PHE A 91 2.18 4.64 -0.71
C PHE A 91 3.44 4.94 0.10
N PRO A 92 3.57 6.15 0.67
CA PRO A 92 4.82 6.68 1.23
C PRO A 92 5.30 5.97 2.52
N ILE A 93 4.50 5.07 3.10
CA ILE A 93 5.00 4.18 4.17
C ILE A 93 5.86 3.03 3.64
N ALA A 94 5.71 2.63 2.38
CA ALA A 94 6.51 1.56 1.80
C ALA A 94 7.95 1.99 1.61
N ALA A 95 8.87 1.04 1.74
CA ALA A 95 10.28 1.28 1.47
C ALA A 95 10.49 1.88 0.08
N THR A 96 11.52 2.73 -0.05
CA THR A 96 11.79 3.49 -1.27
C THR A 96 11.97 2.61 -2.52
N THR A 97 12.50 1.39 -2.36
CA THR A 97 12.56 0.42 -3.46
C THR A 97 11.17 0.06 -3.99
N ILE A 98 10.20 -0.15 -3.10
CA ILE A 98 8.83 -0.50 -3.48
C ILE A 98 8.18 0.69 -4.18
N THR A 99 8.22 1.89 -3.57
CA THR A 99 7.56 3.08 -4.14
C THR A 99 8.10 3.42 -5.53
N ARG A 100 9.42 3.29 -5.75
CA ARG A 100 10.05 3.47 -7.06
C ARG A 100 9.57 2.47 -8.13
N LEU A 101 9.15 1.28 -7.74
CA LEU A 101 8.75 0.21 -8.66
C LEU A 101 7.24 0.13 -8.88
N MET A 102 6.43 0.77 -8.04
CA MET A 102 4.97 0.73 -8.12
C MET A 102 4.46 1.22 -9.49
N GLU A 103 4.86 2.42 -9.92
CA GLU A 103 4.42 3.01 -11.19
C GLU A 103 4.97 2.24 -12.42
N PRO A 104 6.29 1.94 -12.53
CA PRO A 104 6.80 1.17 -13.67
C PRO A 104 6.15 -0.20 -13.81
N LEU A 105 5.91 -0.90 -12.70
CA LEU A 105 5.22 -2.19 -12.70
C LEU A 105 3.79 -2.05 -13.23
N LEU A 106 3.02 -1.10 -12.71
CA LEU A 106 1.62 -0.92 -13.09
C LEU A 106 1.47 -0.49 -14.55
N THR A 107 2.38 0.37 -15.03
CA THR A 107 2.46 0.78 -16.44
C THR A 107 2.69 -0.44 -17.35
N ALA A 108 3.66 -1.29 -17.02
CA ALA A 108 3.96 -2.48 -17.81
C ALA A 108 2.83 -3.54 -17.76
N VAL A 109 2.18 -3.70 -16.61
CA VAL A 109 0.97 -4.53 -16.48
C VAL A 109 -0.13 -3.99 -17.39
N ASN A 110 -0.38 -2.68 -17.38
CA ASN A 110 -1.44 -2.08 -18.20
C ASN A 110 -1.17 -2.13 -19.70
N ALA A 111 0.10 -2.18 -20.11
CA ALA A 111 0.50 -2.33 -21.51
C ALA A 111 0.39 -3.78 -22.04
N SER A 112 0.12 -4.77 -21.18
CA SER A 112 0.12 -6.19 -21.55
C SER A 112 -1.11 -6.91 -21.05
N ASP A 113 -2.01 -7.29 -21.96
CA ASP A 113 -3.21 -8.07 -21.63
C ASP A 113 -2.88 -9.41 -20.97
N SER A 114 -1.78 -10.05 -21.37
CA SER A 114 -1.31 -11.28 -20.74
C SER A 114 -1.02 -11.08 -19.25
N LEU A 115 -0.37 -9.98 -18.88
CA LEU A 115 -0.01 -9.65 -17.49
C LEU A 115 -1.20 -9.08 -16.70
N ARG A 116 -2.11 -8.37 -17.36
CA ARG A 116 -3.25 -7.70 -16.71
C ARG A 116 -4.42 -8.61 -16.45
N ARG A 117 -4.73 -9.51 -17.39
CA ARG A 117 -5.97 -10.29 -17.37
C ARG A 117 -6.00 -11.21 -16.16
N ARG A 118 -7.07 -11.08 -15.35
CA ARG A 118 -7.32 -11.85 -14.12
C ARG A 118 -6.25 -11.66 -13.02
N LEU A 119 -5.40 -10.65 -13.13
CA LEU A 119 -4.54 -10.21 -12.03
C LEU A 119 -5.43 -9.60 -10.94
N PHE A 120 -5.34 -10.09 -9.71
CA PHE A 120 -6.20 -9.65 -8.61
C PHE A 120 -5.42 -9.11 -7.41
N SER A 121 -4.12 -9.38 -7.32
CA SER A 121 -3.26 -8.85 -6.26
C SER A 121 -1.80 -8.79 -6.68
N ILE A 122 -1.08 -7.82 -6.13
CA ILE A 122 0.36 -7.63 -6.28
C ILE A 122 0.93 -7.53 -4.87
N GLU A 123 1.94 -8.35 -4.58
CA GLU A 123 2.70 -8.28 -3.34
C GLU A 123 4.13 -7.84 -3.59
N PHE A 124 4.63 -6.98 -2.70
CA PHE A 124 6.02 -6.55 -2.66
C PHE A 124 6.62 -7.02 -1.34
N LEU A 125 7.81 -7.61 -1.41
CA LEU A 125 8.65 -7.91 -0.27
C LEU A 125 10.05 -7.38 -0.56
N SER A 126 10.51 -6.41 0.22
CA SER A 126 11.83 -5.80 0.07
C SER A 126 12.76 -6.12 1.23
N SER A 127 14.07 -6.10 0.97
CA SER A 127 15.10 -6.20 2.00
C SER A 127 15.66 -4.81 2.35
N LEU A 128 16.32 -4.69 3.50
CA LEU A 128 17.05 -3.46 3.88
C LEU A 128 18.19 -3.12 2.91
N LYS A 129 18.65 -4.10 2.10
CA LYS A 129 19.68 -3.91 1.07
C LYS A 129 19.11 -3.38 -0.25
N GLY A 130 17.79 -3.20 -0.33
CA GLY A 130 17.12 -2.67 -1.51
C GLY A 130 16.76 -3.72 -2.57
N GLU A 131 16.91 -5.00 -2.27
CA GLU A 131 16.37 -6.08 -3.11
C GLU A 131 14.85 -6.17 -2.95
N VAL A 132 14.16 -6.72 -3.95
CA VAL A 132 12.70 -6.84 -3.92
C VAL A 132 12.23 -8.08 -4.67
N LEU A 133 11.31 -8.79 -4.04
CA LEU A 133 10.48 -9.82 -4.65
C LEU A 133 9.10 -9.20 -4.95
N ILE A 134 8.67 -9.31 -6.20
CA ILE A 134 7.34 -8.89 -6.65
C ILE A 134 6.56 -10.16 -7.03
N THR A 135 5.42 -10.38 -6.38
CA THR A 135 4.54 -11.52 -6.66
C THR A 135 3.26 -11.03 -7.32
N LEU A 136 2.97 -11.54 -8.51
CA LEU A 136 1.74 -11.26 -9.25
C LEU A 136 0.76 -12.43 -9.10
N LEU A 137 -0.43 -12.18 -8.54
CA LEU A 137 -1.41 -13.21 -8.20
C LEU A 137 -2.62 -13.18 -9.15
N TYR A 138 -2.95 -14.35 -9.70
CA TYR A 138 -3.93 -14.48 -10.79
C TYR A 138 -5.06 -15.47 -10.48
N HIS A 139 -6.27 -15.15 -10.97
CA HIS A 139 -7.40 -16.10 -11.06
C HIS A 139 -7.47 -16.76 -12.44
N ARG A 140 -6.33 -17.25 -12.92
CA ARG A 140 -6.22 -18.05 -14.15
C ARG A 140 -4.93 -18.90 -14.13
N PRO A 141 -4.89 -20.02 -14.85
CA PRO A 141 -3.62 -20.67 -15.20
C PRO A 141 -2.74 -19.72 -16.01
N LEU A 142 -1.42 -19.85 -15.82
CA LEU A 142 -0.40 -19.07 -16.51
C LEU A 142 0.20 -19.92 -17.63
N ASP A 143 0.31 -19.32 -18.81
CA ASP A 143 0.76 -19.95 -20.05
C ASP A 143 2.13 -19.41 -20.48
N GLU A 144 2.72 -20.00 -21.52
CA GLU A 144 4.03 -19.58 -22.06
C GLU A 144 4.03 -18.11 -22.51
N ALA A 145 2.90 -17.62 -23.05
CA ALA A 145 2.76 -16.23 -23.45
C ALA A 145 2.82 -15.28 -22.24
N TRP A 146 2.21 -15.65 -21.12
CA TRP A 146 2.37 -14.94 -19.86
C TRP A 146 3.83 -14.98 -19.38
N GLU A 147 4.46 -16.15 -19.39
CA GLU A 147 5.83 -16.32 -18.91
C GLU A 147 6.81 -15.43 -19.67
N GLN A 148 6.69 -15.38 -21.01
CA GLN A 148 7.53 -14.50 -21.83
C GLN A 148 7.35 -13.03 -21.46
N GLN A 149 6.11 -12.59 -21.23
CA GLN A 149 5.84 -11.21 -20.81
C GLN A 149 6.34 -10.92 -19.39
N ALA A 150 6.24 -11.89 -18.48
CA ALA A 150 6.75 -11.77 -17.12
C ALA A 150 8.28 -11.69 -17.09
N ARG A 151 8.98 -12.44 -17.94
CA ARG A 151 10.44 -12.35 -18.11
C ARG A 151 10.86 -11.00 -18.67
N ASN A 152 10.15 -10.50 -19.68
CA ASN A 152 10.39 -9.17 -20.24
C ASN A 152 10.19 -8.07 -19.17
N LEU A 153 9.13 -8.19 -18.38
CA LEU A 153 8.85 -7.31 -17.25
C LEU A 153 9.98 -7.34 -16.22
N ALA A 154 10.42 -8.52 -15.79
CA ALA A 154 11.51 -8.66 -14.84
C ALA A 154 12.80 -8.00 -15.34
N GLY A 155 13.14 -8.18 -16.62
CA GLY A 155 14.26 -7.50 -17.27
C GLY A 155 14.11 -5.98 -17.27
N ALA A 156 12.94 -5.46 -17.64
CA ALA A 156 12.67 -4.02 -17.67
C ALA A 156 12.73 -3.35 -16.29
N LEU A 157 12.33 -4.07 -15.23
CA LEU A 157 12.39 -3.59 -13.85
C LEU A 157 13.76 -3.78 -13.18
N GLY A 158 14.71 -4.45 -13.85
CA GLY A 158 16.00 -4.82 -13.27
C GLY A 158 15.92 -5.93 -12.22
N ALA A 159 14.81 -6.69 -12.18
CA ALA A 159 14.51 -7.75 -11.22
C ALA A 159 14.94 -9.15 -11.70
N GLY A 160 16.04 -9.23 -12.46
CA GLY A 160 16.47 -10.45 -13.18
C GLY A 160 17.83 -11.00 -12.76
N ARG A 161 18.28 -10.78 -11.53
CA ARG A 161 19.52 -11.36 -10.99
C ARG A 161 19.26 -12.10 -9.69
#